data_AF-A0A1Q9NSQ4-F1
#
_entry.id   AF-A0A1Q9NSQ4-F1
#
_cell.length_a   1.000
_cell.length_b   1.000
_cell.length_c   1.000
_cell.angle_alpha   90.00
_cell.angle_beta   90.00
_cell.angle_gamma   90.00
#
_symmetry.space_group_name_H-M   'P 1'
#
loop_
_entity.id
_entity.type
_entity.pdbx_description
1 polymer ?
#
loop_
_entity_poly.entity_id
_entity_poly.type
_entity_poly.pdbx_seq_one_letter_code
_entity_poly.pdbx_strand_id
1 'polypeptide(L)'
;MKNLDAINDVFVISISGIPYYYGCFGGKKCAKEQNHLLFGGFFAAILQFSLNLENKTIREIILYDTQISIEFREIGNEKILIIFFATKKINSGHLRQIVQRTADAFTSNYSKKLLLKNKLINRSHFESFTDILYNAGIVKRPKSTRAQTFDCEWIRPSKPGLIYCLKQKKAITIEEEIKYASRIQCPFN
;
A
#
# COMPACT_ATOMS: atom_id res chain seq x y z
N MET A 1 18.64 -0.29 -6.58
CA MET A 1 17.30 0.22 -6.99
C MET A 1 16.44 -0.78 -7.79
N LYS A 2 16.96 -1.86 -8.40
CA LYS A 2 16.16 -2.81 -9.21
C LYS A 2 15.14 -3.68 -8.42
N ASN A 3 15.30 -3.82 -7.10
CA ASN A 3 14.50 -4.76 -6.29
C ASN A 3 13.21 -4.14 -5.72
N LEU A 4 13.11 -2.81 -5.63
CA LEU A 4 11.93 -2.14 -5.06
C LEU A 4 10.71 -2.22 -5.96
N ASP A 5 10.94 -2.33 -7.28
CA ASP A 5 9.90 -2.56 -8.29
C ASP A 5 9.30 -3.97 -8.23
N ALA A 6 9.93 -4.89 -7.48
CA ALA A 6 9.44 -6.25 -7.33
C ALA A 6 8.46 -6.41 -6.17
N ILE A 7 8.48 -5.52 -5.17
CA ILE A 7 7.56 -5.57 -4.02
C ILE A 7 6.23 -4.96 -4.41
N ASN A 8 5.20 -5.79 -4.46
CA ASN A 8 3.87 -5.40 -4.89
C ASN A 8 2.94 -5.16 -3.73
N ASP A 9 2.96 -5.99 -2.69
CA ASP A 9 2.03 -5.84 -1.57
C ASP A 9 2.75 -5.92 -0.24
N VAL A 10 2.27 -5.11 0.70
CA VAL A 10 2.68 -5.15 2.10
C VAL A 10 1.42 -5.20 2.95
N PHE A 11 1.33 -6.22 3.79
CA PHE A 11 0.26 -6.39 4.78
C PHE A 11 0.82 -6.37 6.18
N VAL A 12 0.06 -5.76 7.09
CA VAL A 12 0.27 -5.92 8.53
C VAL A 12 -1.04 -6.39 9.12
N ILE A 13 -1.03 -7.59 9.68
CA ILE A 13 -2.22 -8.28 10.16
C ILE A 13 -1.92 -8.89 11.51
N SER A 14 -2.86 -8.85 12.43
CA SER A 14 -2.77 -9.62 13.67
C SER A 14 -2.86 -11.12 13.36
N ILE A 15 -2.36 -11.96 14.27
CA ILE A 15 -2.49 -13.42 14.14
C ILE A 15 -3.95 -13.89 14.12
N SER A 16 -4.88 -13.09 14.67
CA SER A 16 -6.33 -13.35 14.63
C SER A 16 -6.98 -12.94 13.31
N GLY A 17 -6.20 -12.42 12.36
CA GLY A 17 -6.68 -12.04 11.03
C GLY A 17 -7.21 -10.60 10.92
N ILE A 18 -7.09 -9.77 11.96
CA ILE A 18 -7.50 -8.35 11.90
C ILE A 18 -6.43 -7.56 11.14
N PRO A 19 -6.75 -6.92 10.00
CA PRO A 19 -5.78 -6.15 9.23
C PRO A 19 -5.56 -4.77 9.86
N TYR A 20 -4.31 -4.45 10.21
CA TYR A 20 -3.91 -3.10 10.61
C TYR A 20 -3.54 -2.25 9.40
N TYR A 21 -2.89 -2.85 8.41
CA TYR A 21 -2.45 -2.17 7.20
C TYR A 21 -2.48 -3.11 5.99
N TYR A 22 -2.82 -2.53 4.84
CA TYR A 22 -2.57 -3.12 3.53
C TYR A 22 -2.24 -2.02 2.54
N GLY A 23 -1.16 -2.22 1.79
CA GLY A 23 -0.69 -1.31 0.76
C GLY A 23 -0.29 -2.09 -0.46
N CYS A 24 -0.73 -1.62 -1.63
CA CYS A 24 -0.33 -2.18 -2.91
C CYS A 24 0.46 -1.15 -3.72
N PHE A 25 1.63 -1.58 -4.19
CA PHE A 25 2.70 -0.81 -4.80
C PHE A 25 3.07 -1.32 -6.21
N GLY A 26 2.43 -2.39 -6.68
CA GLY A 26 2.58 -2.93 -8.05
C GLY A 26 2.05 -2.03 -9.18
N GLY A 27 1.67 -0.79 -8.89
CA GLY A 27 1.16 0.18 -9.88
C GLY A 27 -0.22 -0.19 -10.42
N LYS A 28 -0.43 -0.04 -11.74
CA LYS A 28 -1.74 -0.29 -12.40
C LYS A 28 -2.28 -1.73 -12.19
N LYS A 29 -1.44 -2.67 -11.78
CA LYS A 29 -1.85 -4.05 -11.45
C LYS A 29 -2.59 -4.15 -10.09
N CYS A 30 -2.34 -3.23 -9.16
CA CYS A 30 -2.99 -3.20 -7.83
C CYS A 30 -4.51 -3.10 -7.87
N ALA A 31 -5.04 -2.28 -8.78
CA ALA A 31 -6.47 -1.99 -8.83
C ALA A 31 -7.31 -3.17 -9.35
N LYS A 32 -6.67 -4.23 -9.87
CA LYS A 32 -7.35 -5.33 -10.58
C LYS A 32 -7.45 -6.63 -9.79
N GLU A 33 -6.76 -6.77 -8.66
CA GLU A 33 -6.70 -8.03 -7.93
C GLU A 33 -7.39 -7.91 -6.56
N GLN A 34 -8.70 -8.14 -6.54
CA GLN A 34 -9.48 -8.31 -5.28
C GLN A 34 -8.91 -9.44 -4.39
N ASN A 35 -8.05 -10.29 -4.94
CA ASN A 35 -7.46 -11.44 -4.30
C ASN A 35 -6.36 -11.10 -3.28
N HIS A 36 -5.76 -9.90 -3.33
CA HIS A 36 -4.61 -9.55 -2.48
C HIS A 36 -4.94 -9.59 -0.97
N LEU A 37 -6.09 -9.05 -0.56
CA LEU A 37 -6.51 -9.10 0.85
C LEU A 37 -6.87 -10.54 1.29
N LEU A 38 -7.48 -11.32 0.40
CA LEU A 38 -7.80 -12.73 0.64
C LEU A 38 -6.52 -13.55 0.87
N PHE A 39 -5.47 -13.31 0.09
CA PHE A 39 -4.17 -13.94 0.31
C PHE A 39 -3.57 -13.55 1.66
N GLY A 40 -3.62 -12.27 2.04
CA GLY A 40 -3.17 -11.82 3.36
C GLY A 40 -3.86 -12.56 4.52
N GLY A 41 -5.19 -12.70 4.45
CA GLY A 41 -5.97 -13.46 5.44
C GLY A 41 -5.67 -14.96 5.42
N PHE A 42 -5.51 -15.56 4.24
CA PHE A 42 -5.13 -16.97 4.07
C PHE A 42 -3.78 -17.28 4.73
N PHE A 43 -2.76 -16.43 4.52
CA PHE A 43 -1.46 -16.63 5.16
C PHE A 43 -1.53 -16.43 6.67
N ALA A 44 -2.32 -15.47 7.17
CA ALA A 44 -2.52 -15.32 8.61
C ALA A 44 -3.11 -16.60 9.23
N ALA A 45 -4.10 -17.22 8.59
CA ALA A 45 -4.67 -18.48 9.05
C ALA A 45 -3.67 -19.64 9.05
N ILE A 46 -2.89 -19.80 7.97
CA ILE A 46 -1.82 -20.82 7.90
C ILE A 46 -0.77 -20.60 8.99
N LEU A 47 -0.37 -19.35 9.23
CA LEU A 47 0.64 -19.02 10.22
C LEU A 47 0.12 -19.23 11.64
N GLN A 48 -1.13 -18.87 11.92
CA GLN A 48 -1.76 -19.17 13.19
C GLN A 48 -1.79 -20.67 13.46
N PHE A 49 -2.13 -21.48 12.45
CA PHE A 49 -2.08 -22.93 12.54
C PHE A 49 -0.65 -23.45 12.78
N SER A 50 0.34 -22.95 12.04
CA SER A 50 1.76 -23.32 12.21
C SER A 50 2.30 -22.98 13.60
N LEU A 51 1.91 -21.82 14.16
CA LEU A 51 2.34 -21.40 15.50
C LEU A 51 1.75 -22.27 16.62
N ASN A 52 0.56 -22.83 16.42
CA ASN A 52 -0.08 -23.73 17.38
C ASN A 52 0.54 -25.14 17.40
N LEU A 53 1.29 -25.51 16.35
CA LEU A 53 1.90 -26.84 16.21
C LEU A 53 3.36 -26.92 16.68
N GLU A 54 3.86 -25.87 17.35
CA GLU A 54 5.23 -25.71 17.90
C GLU A 54 6.39 -25.95 16.92
N ASN A 55 6.08 -26.20 15.65
CA ASN A 55 7.04 -26.58 14.63
C ASN A 55 7.19 -25.46 13.61
N LYS A 56 8.36 -24.80 13.65
CA LYS A 56 8.96 -23.94 12.61
C LYS A 56 7.99 -22.97 11.94
N THR A 57 8.03 -21.71 12.35
CA THR A 57 7.26 -20.63 11.71
C THR A 57 7.69 -20.44 10.26
N ILE A 58 6.72 -20.45 9.33
CA ILE A 58 6.97 -20.12 7.92
C ILE A 58 7.43 -18.66 7.84
N ARG A 59 8.64 -18.44 7.33
CA ARG A 59 9.23 -17.10 7.14
C ARG A 59 9.29 -16.68 5.68
N GLU A 60 9.30 -17.65 4.77
CA GLU A 60 9.40 -17.39 3.34
C GLU A 60 8.72 -18.51 2.55
N ILE A 61 8.02 -18.12 1.48
CA ILE A 61 7.39 -19.02 0.51
C ILE A 61 7.85 -18.57 -0.87
N ILE A 62 8.41 -19.49 -1.65
CA ILE A 62 8.91 -19.20 -3.00
C ILE A 62 8.05 -19.99 -3.99
N LEU A 63 7.32 -19.28 -4.84
CA LEU A 63 6.58 -19.78 -5.99
C LEU A 63 7.36 -19.46 -7.27
N TYR A 64 6.87 -19.95 -8.43
CA TYR A 64 7.58 -19.83 -9.71
C TYR A 64 7.95 -18.39 -10.09
N ASP A 65 7.02 -17.45 -9.90
CA ASP A 65 7.17 -16.02 -10.23
C ASP A 65 7.01 -15.11 -9.01
N THR A 66 6.63 -15.66 -7.87
CA THR A 66 6.23 -14.90 -6.69
C THR A 66 7.03 -15.35 -5.47
N GLN A 67 7.41 -14.41 -4.63
CA GLN A 67 8.09 -14.67 -3.37
C GLN A 67 7.35 -13.93 -2.26
N ILE A 68 7.07 -14.65 -1.19
CA ILE A 68 6.36 -14.14 -0.03
C ILE A 68 7.31 -14.23 1.15
N SER A 69 7.52 -13.12 1.84
CA SER A 69 8.33 -13.09 3.06
C SER A 69 7.47 -12.59 4.22
N ILE A 70 7.61 -13.27 5.35
CA ILE A 70 6.77 -13.09 6.52
C ILE A 70 7.66 -12.83 7.72
N GLU A 71 7.37 -11.75 8.45
CA GLU A 71 8.00 -11.46 9.72
C GLU A 71 6.98 -11.39 10.85
N PHE A 72 7.28 -12.11 11.92
CA PHE A 72 6.50 -12.11 13.15
C PHE A 72 7.04 -11.06 14.13
N ARG A 73 6.14 -10.32 14.77
CA ARG A 73 6.43 -9.38 15.85
C ARG A 73 5.42 -9.58 16.98
N GLU A 74 5.92 -9.49 18.20
CA GLU A 74 5.08 -9.45 19.41
C GLU A 74 5.14 -8.04 19.99
N ILE A 75 3.99 -7.44 20.24
CA ILE A 75 3.85 -6.09 20.78
C ILE A 75 2.87 -6.14 21.95
N GLY A 76 3.40 -6.29 23.17
CA GLY A 76 2.57 -6.59 24.34
C GLY A 76 1.90 -7.94 24.18
N ASN A 77 0.56 -7.98 24.23
CA ASN A 77 -0.20 -9.21 24.04
C ASN A 77 -0.59 -9.45 22.57
N GLU A 78 -0.29 -8.51 21.67
CA GLU A 78 -0.63 -8.62 20.26
C GLU A 78 0.47 -9.33 19.48
N LYS A 79 0.07 -10.34 18.70
CA LYS A 79 0.94 -11.06 17.78
C LYS A 79 0.65 -10.58 16.37
N ILE A 80 1.67 -10.07 15.70
CA ILE A 80 1.55 -9.35 14.43
C ILE A 80 2.39 -10.04 13.36
N LEU A 81 1.81 -10.13 12.17
CA LEU A 81 2.40 -10.65 10.96
C LEU A 81 2.58 -9.50 9.98
N ILE A 82 3.81 -9.31 9.52
CA ILE A 82 4.16 -8.41 8.43
C ILE A 82 4.46 -9.28 7.22
N ILE A 83 3.66 -9.15 6.17
CA ILE A 83 3.71 -10.01 4.98
C ILE A 83 4.07 -9.16 3.78
N PHE A 84 5.10 -9.58 3.05
CA PHE A 84 5.56 -8.97 1.82
C PHE A 84 5.31 -9.90 0.64
N PHE A 85 4.71 -9.38 -0.41
CA PHE A 85 4.59 -10.06 -1.69
C PHE A 85 5.50 -9.41 -2.71
N ALA A 86 6.35 -10.22 -3.33
CA ALA A 86 7.20 -9.82 -4.43
C ALA A 86 6.87 -10.62 -5.69
N THR A 87 6.66 -9.93 -6.82
CA THR A 87 6.33 -10.55 -8.13
C THR A 87 7.55 -10.91 -8.96
N LYS A 88 8.73 -10.86 -8.34
CA LYS A 88 9.98 -11.39 -8.88
C LYS A 88 10.81 -11.93 -7.74
N LYS A 89 11.63 -12.92 -8.04
CA LYS A 89 12.58 -13.49 -7.08
C LYS A 89 13.62 -12.43 -6.70
N ILE A 90 13.61 -12.05 -5.44
CA ILE A 90 14.63 -11.23 -4.77
C ILE A 90 15.53 -12.20 -4.00
N ASN A 91 16.81 -11.86 -3.85
CA ASN A 91 17.69 -12.62 -2.95
C ASN A 91 17.06 -12.70 -1.54
N SER A 92 16.84 -13.91 -1.01
CA SER A 92 16.16 -14.13 0.27
C SER A 92 16.78 -13.36 1.43
N GLY A 93 18.12 -13.27 1.49
CA GLY A 93 18.82 -12.52 2.53
C GLY A 93 18.50 -11.02 2.47
N HIS A 94 18.42 -10.47 1.26
CA HIS A 94 18.05 -9.07 1.05
C HIS A 94 16.56 -8.81 1.31
N LEU A 95 15.67 -9.67 0.83
CA LEU A 95 14.22 -9.54 1.09
C LEU A 95 13.94 -9.60 2.60
N ARG A 96 14.57 -10.55 3.31
CA ARG A 96 14.44 -10.66 4.76
C ARG A 96 14.88 -9.39 5.49
N GLN A 97 16.00 -8.78 5.09
CA GLN A 97 16.43 -7.51 5.66
C GLN A 97 15.41 -6.39 5.42
N ILE A 98 14.79 -6.35 4.24
CA ILE A 98 13.73 -5.37 3.93
C ILE A 98 12.51 -5.60 4.82
N VAL A 99 12.03 -6.84 4.95
CA VAL A 99 10.87 -7.16 5.79
C VAL A 99 11.17 -6.86 7.27
N GLN A 100 12.37 -7.18 7.76
CA GLN A 100 12.77 -6.86 9.12
C GLN A 100 12.79 -5.35 9.38
N ARG A 101 13.43 -4.56 8.50
CA ARG A 101 13.41 -3.09 8.62
C ARG A 101 11.99 -2.52 8.59
N THR A 102 11.12 -3.13 7.80
CA THR A 102 9.70 -2.76 7.74
C THR A 102 9.01 -3.03 9.07
N ALA A 103 9.20 -4.23 9.61
CA ALA A 103 8.63 -4.64 10.88
C ALA A 103 9.13 -3.73 12.02
N ASP A 104 10.42 -3.40 12.02
CA ASP A 104 11.02 -2.50 13.02
C ASP A 104 10.44 -1.08 12.91
N ALA A 105 10.28 -0.56 11.69
CA ALA A 105 9.64 0.72 11.45
C ALA A 105 8.17 0.72 11.91
N PHE A 106 7.42 -0.35 11.64
CA PHE A 106 6.03 -0.48 12.10
C PHE A 106 5.95 -0.50 13.62
N THR A 107 6.72 -1.38 14.28
CA THR A 107 6.76 -1.52 15.73
C THR A 107 7.17 -0.21 16.40
N SER A 108 8.20 0.48 15.89
CA SER A 108 8.65 1.75 16.44
C SER A 108 7.56 2.83 16.40
N ASN A 109 6.84 2.94 15.27
CA ASN A 109 5.85 4.00 15.07
C ASN A 109 4.49 3.71 15.73
N TYR A 110 4.12 2.44 15.89
CA TYR A 110 2.75 2.07 16.29
C TYR A 110 2.64 1.21 17.55
N SER A 111 3.74 0.75 18.14
CA SER A 111 3.70 -0.09 19.37
C SER A 111 2.89 0.53 20.49
N LYS A 112 3.11 1.82 20.79
CA LYS A 112 2.35 2.54 21.82
C LYS A 112 0.83 2.52 21.55
N LYS A 113 0.42 2.65 20.29
CA LYS A 113 -1.00 2.59 19.92
C LYS A 113 -1.59 1.20 20.15
N LEU A 114 -0.85 0.17 19.83
CA LEU A 114 -1.25 -1.24 19.99
C LEU A 114 -1.30 -1.67 21.46
N LEU A 115 -0.50 -1.06 22.32
CA LEU A 115 -0.52 -1.32 23.77
C LEU A 115 -1.72 -0.68 24.50
N LEU A 116 -2.39 0.30 23.90
CA LEU A 116 -3.55 0.97 24.49
C LEU A 116 -4.83 0.13 24.30
N LYS A 117 -5.04 -0.83 25.20
CA LYS A 117 -6.14 -1.82 25.19
C LYS A 117 -7.57 -1.26 25.08
N ASN A 118 -7.79 0.03 25.38
CA ASN A 118 -9.13 0.59 25.55
C ASN A 118 -9.65 1.37 24.33
N LYS A 119 -8.94 1.37 23.19
CA LYS A 119 -9.39 2.04 21.97
C LYS A 119 -9.66 1.03 20.86
N LEU A 120 -10.78 1.19 20.17
CA LEU A 120 -11.04 0.51 18.90
C LEU A 120 -9.93 0.88 17.91
N ILE A 121 -9.02 -0.05 17.68
CA ILE A 121 -7.94 0.12 16.70
C ILE A 121 -8.53 -0.14 15.32
N ASN A 122 -8.56 0.89 14.47
CA ASN A 122 -9.00 0.79 13.09
C ASN A 122 -7.82 1.02 12.13
N ARG A 123 -8.03 0.69 10.85
CA ARG A 123 -7.03 0.86 9.78
C ARG A 123 -6.56 2.31 9.62
N SER A 124 -7.44 3.30 9.80
CA SER A 124 -7.08 4.71 9.55
C SER A 124 -5.97 5.21 10.49
N HIS A 125 -5.81 4.59 11.66
CA HIS A 125 -4.68 4.87 12.56
C HIS A 125 -3.29 4.54 11.99
N PHE A 126 -3.22 3.76 10.90
CA PHE A 126 -2.00 3.26 10.26
C PHE A 126 -1.84 3.72 8.80
N GLU A 127 -2.70 4.61 8.29
CA GLU A 127 -2.64 5.06 6.89
C GLU A 127 -1.30 5.71 6.52
N SER A 128 -0.66 6.38 7.49
CA SER A 128 0.66 7.00 7.31
C SER A 128 1.80 6.00 7.14
N PHE A 129 1.56 4.70 7.33
CA PHE A 129 2.61 3.70 7.19
C PHE A 129 3.15 3.61 5.77
N THR A 130 2.31 3.90 4.78
CA THR A 130 2.70 4.04 3.38
C THR A 130 3.86 5.02 3.19
N ASP A 131 3.81 6.18 3.84
CA ASP A 131 4.86 7.20 3.74
C ASP A 131 6.15 6.76 4.43
N ILE A 132 6.04 6.01 5.52
CA ILE A 132 7.18 5.41 6.21
C ILE A 132 7.89 4.42 5.27
N LEU A 133 7.13 3.55 4.58
CA LEU A 133 7.70 2.60 3.61
C LEU A 133 8.41 3.31 2.46
N TYR A 134 7.86 4.43 1.96
CA TYR A 134 8.51 5.24 0.95
C TYR A 134 9.80 5.89 1.44
N ASN A 135 9.77 6.52 2.62
CA ASN A 135 10.92 7.23 3.18
C ASN A 135 12.05 6.27 3.55
N ALA A 136 11.72 5.06 3.99
CA ALA A 136 12.69 3.99 4.26
C ALA A 136 13.24 3.33 2.98
N GLY A 137 12.74 3.71 1.80
CA GLY A 137 13.13 3.12 0.52
C GLY A 137 12.81 1.63 0.42
N ILE A 138 11.76 1.18 1.13
CA ILE A 138 11.30 -0.21 1.16
C ILE A 138 10.42 -0.51 -0.07
N VAL A 139 9.56 0.43 -0.41
CA VAL A 139 8.73 0.38 -1.62
C VAL A 139 8.98 1.63 -2.45
N LYS A 140 8.78 1.51 -3.75
CA LYS A 140 8.95 2.63 -4.65
C LYS A 140 7.85 3.65 -4.41
N ARG A 141 8.24 4.87 -4.02
CA ARG A 141 7.31 6.01 -4.10
C ARG A 141 6.84 6.10 -5.55
N PRO A 142 5.51 6.09 -5.81
CA PRO A 142 5.03 6.39 -7.14
C PRO A 142 5.73 7.68 -7.53
N LYS A 143 6.45 7.68 -8.66
CA LYS A 143 6.96 8.93 -9.22
C LYS A 143 5.75 9.83 -9.20
N SER A 144 5.81 10.96 -8.49
CA SER A 144 4.71 11.90 -8.49
C SER A 144 4.45 12.22 -9.96
N THR A 145 3.46 11.57 -10.56
CA THR A 145 2.51 12.31 -11.35
C THR A 145 2.01 13.33 -10.36
N ARG A 146 2.55 14.53 -10.51
CA ARG A 146 2.07 15.79 -10.01
C ARG A 146 0.56 15.69 -9.76
N ALA A 147 0.15 15.34 -8.54
CA ALA A 147 -1.22 14.93 -8.26
C ALA A 147 -1.75 13.81 -9.20
N GLN A 148 -2.94 13.29 -8.90
CA GLN A 148 -3.84 13.06 -10.01
C GLN A 148 -4.09 14.43 -10.66
N THR A 149 -3.24 14.87 -11.58
CA THR A 149 -3.72 15.76 -12.63
C THR A 149 -4.75 14.91 -13.35
N PHE A 150 -6.00 15.18 -13.00
CA PHE A 150 -7.18 14.98 -13.82
C PHE A 150 -6.77 14.77 -15.29
N ASP A 151 -7.37 13.80 -15.97
CA ASP A 151 -7.26 13.60 -17.44
C ASP A 151 -7.76 14.82 -18.27
N CYS A 152 -7.82 15.99 -17.65
CA CYS A 152 -8.10 17.27 -18.26
C CYS A 152 -6.83 18.11 -18.07
N GLU A 153 -5.90 18.06 -19.04
CA GLU A 153 -4.90 19.10 -19.16
C GLU A 153 -5.61 20.38 -19.61
N TRP A 154 -5.61 21.37 -18.72
CA TRP A 154 -6.21 22.68 -18.95
C TRP A 154 -5.14 23.64 -19.46
N ILE A 155 -5.30 24.11 -20.69
CA ILE A 155 -4.44 25.17 -21.24
C ILE A 155 -5.18 26.48 -21.09
N ARG A 156 -4.52 27.52 -20.55
CA ARG A 156 -5.05 28.89 -20.65
C ARG A 156 -4.90 29.35 -22.11
N PRO A 157 -5.98 29.48 -22.90
CA PRO A 157 -5.89 30.12 -24.19
C PRO A 157 -5.47 31.59 -24.03
N SER A 158 -4.99 32.18 -25.11
CA SER A 158 -4.58 33.59 -25.21
C SER A 158 -5.71 34.61 -24.95
N LYS A 159 -6.96 34.15 -24.81
CA LYS A 159 -8.10 34.99 -24.41
C LYS A 159 -8.29 34.94 -22.90
N PRO A 160 -8.27 36.09 -22.20
CA PRO A 160 -8.53 36.13 -20.76
C PRO A 160 -9.94 35.62 -20.44
N GLY A 161 -10.07 34.82 -19.37
CA GLY A 161 -11.37 34.32 -18.87
C GLY A 161 -11.82 32.97 -19.40
N LEU A 162 -11.06 32.31 -20.28
CA LEU A 162 -11.37 30.99 -20.79
C LEU A 162 -10.28 29.98 -20.42
N ILE A 163 -10.65 28.70 -20.39
CA ILE A 163 -9.76 27.57 -20.14
C ILE A 163 -10.12 26.45 -21.11
N TYR A 164 -9.13 25.85 -21.76
CA TYR A 164 -9.36 24.82 -22.78
C TYR A 164 -9.20 23.41 -22.22
N CYS A 165 -10.25 22.59 -22.36
CA CYS A 165 -10.23 21.17 -22.03
C CYS A 165 -9.61 20.37 -23.19
N LEU A 166 -8.40 19.82 -23.00
CA LEU A 166 -7.75 19.01 -24.05
C LEU A 166 -8.51 17.72 -24.39
N LYS A 167 -9.15 17.08 -23.41
CA LYS A 167 -9.90 15.82 -23.62
C LYS A 167 -11.13 16.00 -24.50
N GLN A 168 -11.80 17.14 -24.41
CA GLN A 168 -13.03 17.42 -25.16
C GLN A 168 -12.82 18.36 -26.34
N LYS A 169 -11.61 18.90 -26.47
CA LYS A 169 -11.28 19.89 -27.50
C LYS A 169 -12.24 21.10 -27.47
N LYS A 170 -12.58 21.58 -26.27
CA LYS A 170 -13.54 22.69 -26.05
C LYS A 170 -13.02 23.72 -25.04
N ALA A 171 -13.28 25.00 -25.29
CA ALA A 171 -13.06 26.08 -24.34
C ALA A 171 -14.28 26.26 -23.42
N ILE A 172 -14.03 26.46 -22.13
CA ILE A 172 -15.05 26.74 -21.10
C ILE A 172 -14.64 27.99 -20.29
N THR A 173 -15.56 28.58 -19.54
CA THR A 173 -15.23 29.71 -18.64
C THR A 173 -14.55 29.23 -17.35
N ILE A 174 -13.96 30.17 -16.60
CA ILE A 174 -13.34 29.88 -15.29
C ILE A 174 -14.40 29.39 -14.29
N GLU A 175 -15.60 29.96 -14.31
CA GLU A 175 -16.70 29.55 -13.44
C GLU A 175 -17.14 28.11 -13.72
N GLU A 176 -17.16 27.72 -15.00
CA GLU A 176 -17.42 26.34 -15.40
C GLU A 176 -16.31 25.40 -14.94
N GLU A 177 -15.03 25.77 -15.09
CA GLU A 177 -13.90 24.99 -14.59
C GLU A 177 -14.03 24.73 -13.08
N ILE A 178 -14.32 25.76 -12.28
CA ILE A 178 -14.51 25.63 -10.83
C ILE A 178 -15.64 24.63 -10.50
N LYS A 179 -16.75 24.71 -11.23
CA LYS A 179 -17.89 23.79 -11.08
C LYS A 179 -17.50 22.34 -11.39
N TYR A 180 -16.70 22.10 -12.43
CA TYR A 180 -16.27 20.76 -12.85
C TYR A 180 -15.13 20.19 -11.99
N ALA A 181 -14.21 21.03 -11.54
CA ALA A 181 -13.13 20.67 -10.64
C ALA A 181 -13.67 20.10 -9.32
N SER A 182 -14.76 20.68 -8.79
CA SER A 182 -15.43 20.20 -7.57
C SER A 182 -16.04 18.79 -7.70
N ARG A 183 -16.34 18.35 -8.94
CA ARG A 183 -16.98 17.07 -9.25
C ARG A 183 -16.02 16.02 -9.80
N ILE A 184 -14.73 16.34 -9.92
CA ILE A 184 -13.70 15.46 -10.49
C ILE A 184 -14.08 14.95 -11.90
N GLN A 185 -14.83 15.75 -12.68
CA GLN A 185 -15.32 15.34 -14.00
C GLN A 185 -15.31 16.53 -14.95
N CYS A 186 -14.79 16.33 -16.16
CA CYS A 186 -14.98 17.27 -17.26
C CYS A 186 -16.47 17.29 -17.69
N PRO A 187 -16.98 18.42 -18.23
CA PRO A 187 -18.38 18.53 -18.65
C PRO A 187 -18.79 17.39 -19.57
N PHE A 188 -19.73 16.53 -19.23
CA PHE A 188 -20.25 15.58 -20.23
C PHE A 188 -21.08 16.35 -21.25
N ASN A 189 -20.89 16.04 -22.55
CA ASN A 189 -21.85 16.41 -23.58
C ASN A 189 -23.17 15.67 -23.35
#